data_AF-A0A0E3QFM4-F1
#
_entry.id   AF-A0A0E3QFM4-F1
#
_cell.length_a   1.000
_cell.length_b   1.000
_cell.length_c   1.000
_cell.angle_alpha   90.00
_cell.angle_beta   90.00
_cell.angle_gamma   90.00
#
_symmetry.space_group_name_H-M   'P 1'
#
loop_
_entity.id
_entity.type
_entity.pdbx_description
1 polymer ?
#
loop_
_entity_poly.entity_id
_entity_poly.type
_entity_poly.pdbx_seq_one_letter_code
_entity_poly.pdbx_strand_id
1 'polypeptide(L)'
;MRVPNKQRRKEIKKTNLVSVFFFFFLISLCFSVFYSISPALAATDKEKLSIIPADEEKLSIIPADKDSLSIIAINGEEIYIRSGYSHNFLQEYQLYIKGTDTEGKRVWIELSRNGVSLQDSIVTEGSQFVYSYNSTEILNLTVDTIYEGADGVLVKFSPVYQYLDPRLPVPQTPTESFDNASNNTSSSAAPELETHAEGFDMPLFLLGLGAVLLVTGFFAGKGKKK
;
A
#
# COMPACT_ATOMS: atom_id res chain seq x y z
N MET A 1 -64.37 24.12 19.39
CA MET A 1 -63.38 24.91 18.62
C MET A 1 -62.36 23.96 18.02
N ARG A 2 -62.32 23.83 16.68
CA ARG A 2 -61.33 23.00 15.96
C ARG A 2 -60.14 23.88 15.56
N VAL A 3 -58.93 23.44 15.92
CA VAL A 3 -57.67 24.09 15.54
C VAL A 3 -57.27 23.60 14.13
N PRO A 4 -56.90 24.47 13.18
CA PRO A 4 -56.45 24.03 11.86
C PRO A 4 -54.95 23.73 11.86
N ASN A 5 -54.58 22.55 11.36
CA ASN A 5 -53.18 22.14 11.12
C ASN A 5 -52.67 22.77 9.82
N LYS A 6 -51.58 23.53 9.91
CA LYS A 6 -50.92 24.23 8.80
C LYS A 6 -49.85 23.30 8.21
N GLN A 7 -50.16 22.60 7.12
CA GLN A 7 -49.17 21.82 6.38
C GLN A 7 -48.13 22.74 5.73
N ARG A 8 -46.90 22.67 6.23
CA ARG A 8 -45.70 23.32 5.69
C ARG A 8 -45.18 22.50 4.50
N ARG A 9 -45.46 22.93 3.26
CA ARG A 9 -44.80 22.39 2.06
C ARG A 9 -43.28 22.64 2.18
N LYS A 10 -42.50 21.56 2.26
CA LYS A 10 -41.04 21.61 2.07
C LYS A 10 -40.77 21.72 0.56
N GLU A 11 -40.18 22.82 0.16
CA GLU A 11 -39.66 23.03 -1.18
C GLU A 11 -38.37 22.22 -1.33
N ILE A 12 -38.41 21.18 -2.17
CA ILE A 12 -37.27 20.31 -2.43
C ILE A 12 -36.37 21.04 -3.44
N LYS A 13 -35.22 21.52 -2.98
CA LYS A 13 -34.19 22.14 -3.81
C LYS A 13 -33.69 21.11 -4.84
N LYS A 14 -34.07 21.29 -6.10
CA LYS A 14 -33.66 20.46 -7.23
C LYS A 14 -32.16 20.68 -7.47
N THR A 15 -31.32 19.80 -6.94
CA THR A 15 -29.89 19.77 -7.28
C THR A 15 -29.77 19.32 -8.75
N ASN A 16 -29.05 20.09 -9.55
CA ASN A 16 -28.81 19.77 -10.95
C ASN A 16 -27.87 18.56 -11.03
N LEU A 17 -28.45 17.36 -11.08
CA LEU A 17 -27.77 16.06 -11.12
C LEU A 17 -26.76 15.97 -12.28
N VAL A 18 -27.00 16.68 -13.37
CA VAL A 18 -26.08 16.79 -14.53
C VAL A 18 -24.75 17.45 -14.15
N SER A 19 -24.76 18.46 -13.28
CA SER A 19 -23.55 19.17 -12.83
C SER A 19 -22.68 18.31 -11.91
N VAL A 20 -23.31 17.46 -11.11
CA VAL A 20 -22.61 16.55 -10.20
C VAL A 20 -21.95 15.42 -11.00
N PHE A 21 -22.66 14.89 -12.01
CA PHE A 21 -22.15 13.82 -12.86
C PHE A 21 -20.94 14.26 -13.72
N PHE A 22 -20.93 15.50 -14.19
CA PHE A 22 -19.81 16.07 -14.95
C PHE A 22 -18.53 16.23 -14.09
N PHE A 23 -18.70 16.55 -12.81
CA PHE A 23 -17.59 16.71 -11.88
C PHE A 23 -16.88 15.38 -11.61
N PHE A 24 -17.63 14.28 -11.45
CA PHE A 24 -17.07 12.94 -11.28
C PHE A 24 -16.34 12.44 -12.53
N PHE A 25 -16.86 12.74 -13.73
CA PHE A 25 -16.19 12.39 -14.99
C PHE A 25 -14.85 13.11 -15.19
N LEU A 26 -14.79 14.40 -14.82
CA LEU A 26 -13.57 15.20 -14.97
C LEU A 26 -12.46 14.76 -14.01
N ILE A 27 -12.83 14.35 -12.79
CA ILE A 27 -11.90 13.79 -11.79
C ILE A 27 -11.31 12.46 -12.28
N SER A 28 -12.14 11.59 -12.86
CA SER A 28 -11.68 10.29 -13.38
C SER A 28 -10.69 10.42 -14.53
N LEU A 29 -10.83 11.43 -15.41
CA LEU A 29 -9.91 11.66 -16.52
C LEU A 29 -8.51 12.05 -16.02
N CYS A 30 -8.43 12.82 -14.93
CA CYS A 30 -7.16 13.28 -14.36
C CYS A 30 -6.31 12.13 -13.79
N PHE A 31 -6.92 11.09 -13.21
CA PHE A 31 -6.18 9.95 -12.65
C PHE A 31 -5.48 9.08 -13.71
N SER A 32 -5.92 9.13 -14.97
CA SER A 32 -5.31 8.36 -16.07
C SER A 32 -3.98 8.93 -16.58
N VAL A 33 -3.69 10.21 -16.29
CA VAL A 33 -2.51 10.92 -16.83
C VAL A 33 -1.28 10.80 -15.90
N PHE A 34 -1.48 10.45 -14.62
CA PHE A 34 -0.40 10.44 -13.63
C PHE A 34 0.30 9.08 -13.43
N TYR A 35 -0.10 8.03 -14.15
CA TYR A 35 0.56 6.72 -14.06
C TYR A 35 1.71 6.50 -15.06
N SER A 36 2.17 7.53 -15.77
CA SER A 36 3.06 7.35 -16.94
C SER A 36 4.41 8.08 -16.88
N ILE A 37 4.92 8.45 -15.70
CA ILE A 37 6.23 9.10 -15.61
C ILE A 37 7.11 8.37 -14.59
N SER A 38 7.74 7.29 -15.05
CA SER A 38 8.97 6.77 -14.44
C SER A 38 10.17 7.49 -15.05
N PRO A 39 11.05 8.14 -14.28
CA PRO A 39 12.36 8.53 -14.78
C PRO A 39 13.31 7.34 -14.67
N ALA A 40 13.63 6.72 -15.82
CA ALA A 40 14.84 5.92 -15.96
C ALA A 40 16.04 6.88 -15.93
N LEU A 41 16.87 6.81 -14.88
CA LEU A 41 18.15 7.51 -14.82
C LEU A 41 19.27 6.48 -14.98
N ALA A 42 20.04 6.64 -16.05
CA ALA A 42 21.20 5.84 -16.39
C ALA A 42 22.50 6.45 -15.85
N ALA A 43 23.47 5.56 -15.66
CA ALA A 43 24.92 5.74 -15.82
C ALA A 43 25.81 6.08 -14.61
N THR A 44 26.62 5.06 -14.27
CA THR A 44 28.08 5.07 -14.07
C THR A 44 28.69 5.77 -12.86
N ASP A 45 29.26 4.99 -11.93
CA ASP A 45 30.70 5.03 -11.68
C ASP A 45 31.24 3.66 -11.21
N LYS A 46 32.48 3.37 -11.61
CA LYS A 46 33.21 2.11 -11.50
C LYS A 46 34.28 2.27 -10.42
N GLU A 47 34.12 1.65 -9.25
CA GLU A 47 35.23 1.51 -8.30
C GLU A 47 35.55 0.04 -8.02
N LYS A 48 36.41 -0.47 -8.90
CA LYS A 48 37.60 -1.31 -8.63
C LYS A 48 37.61 -2.15 -7.32
N LEU A 49 37.26 -3.43 -7.44
CA LEU A 49 37.73 -4.48 -6.54
C LEU A 49 39.25 -4.65 -6.68
N SER A 50 39.99 -4.54 -5.57
CA SER A 50 41.37 -5.04 -5.47
C SER A 50 41.36 -6.42 -4.85
N ILE A 51 41.66 -7.43 -5.67
CA ILE A 51 41.99 -8.79 -5.23
C ILE A 51 43.47 -8.75 -4.78
N ILE A 52 43.73 -9.06 -3.51
CA ILE A 52 45.07 -9.37 -3.01
C ILE A 52 45.15 -10.89 -2.86
N PRO A 53 46.17 -11.56 -3.43
CA PRO A 53 46.27 -13.02 -3.42
C PRO A 53 46.67 -13.56 -2.05
N ALA A 54 46.25 -14.80 -1.83
CA ALA A 54 46.50 -15.60 -0.64
C ALA A 54 48.00 -15.83 -0.36
N ASP A 55 48.41 -15.58 0.87
CA ASP A 55 49.47 -16.31 1.56
C ASP A 55 49.01 -16.65 2.98
N GLU A 56 49.29 -17.88 3.38
CA GLU A 56 48.80 -18.48 4.60
C GLU A 56 49.55 -18.03 5.85
N GLU A 57 48.87 -18.23 6.99
CA GLU A 57 49.44 -18.48 8.31
C GLU A 57 49.69 -17.25 9.21
N LYS A 58 48.66 -16.85 9.96
CA LYS A 58 48.70 -16.83 11.44
C LYS A 58 47.30 -16.56 12.02
N LEU A 59 46.72 -17.59 12.63
CA LEU A 59 45.54 -17.48 13.49
C LEU A 59 45.82 -16.54 14.67
N SER A 60 45.32 -15.32 14.57
CA SER A 60 45.07 -14.43 15.69
C SER A 60 43.57 -14.40 15.90
N ILE A 61 43.07 -15.21 16.85
CA ILE A 61 41.72 -15.05 17.39
C ILE A 61 41.73 -13.73 18.16
N ILE A 62 41.47 -12.64 17.45
CA ILE A 62 40.85 -11.46 18.06
C ILE A 62 39.41 -11.92 18.28
N PRO A 63 38.85 -11.87 19.50
CA PRO A 63 37.40 -11.93 19.64
C PRO A 63 36.91 -10.69 18.90
N ALA A 64 36.55 -10.88 17.63
CA ALA A 64 35.83 -9.90 16.86
C ALA A 64 34.60 -9.62 17.71
N ASP A 65 34.57 -8.40 18.24
CA ASP A 65 33.40 -7.81 18.82
C ASP A 65 32.26 -8.20 17.89
N LYS A 66 31.31 -8.97 18.42
CA LYS A 66 30.17 -9.46 17.64
C LYS A 66 29.18 -8.29 17.56
N ASP A 67 29.67 -7.18 17.02
CA ASP A 67 28.88 -6.11 16.46
C ASP A 67 28.21 -6.71 15.23
N SER A 68 27.12 -7.45 15.50
CA SER A 68 26.22 -7.92 14.47
C SER A 68 25.70 -6.69 13.76
N LEU A 69 26.28 -6.37 12.61
CA LEU A 69 25.80 -5.31 11.72
C LEU A 69 24.32 -5.56 11.46
N SER A 70 23.46 -4.74 12.08
CA SER A 70 22.03 -4.82 11.87
C SER A 70 21.72 -4.21 10.50
N ILE A 71 21.17 -5.02 9.61
CA ILE A 71 20.73 -4.53 8.30
C ILE A 71 19.41 -3.81 8.52
N ILE A 72 19.39 -2.51 8.22
CA ILE A 72 18.18 -1.68 8.32
C ILE A 72 17.31 -1.95 7.10
N ALA A 73 16.10 -2.44 7.34
CA ALA A 73 15.07 -2.71 6.34
C ALA A 73 14.14 -1.51 6.13
N ILE A 74 13.75 -0.84 7.22
CA ILE A 74 12.94 0.39 7.20
C ILE A 74 13.64 1.41 8.08
N ASN A 75 13.83 2.62 7.57
CA ASN A 75 14.65 3.64 8.22
C ASN A 75 13.89 4.95 8.43
N GLY A 76 13.09 5.01 9.48
CA GLY A 76 12.41 6.24 9.91
C GLY A 76 11.19 6.61 9.06
N GLU A 77 10.57 5.63 8.42
CA GLU A 77 9.38 5.85 7.59
C GLU A 77 8.12 6.10 8.44
N GLU A 78 7.03 6.47 7.78
CA GLU A 78 5.70 6.55 8.39
C GLU A 78 4.77 5.49 7.81
N ILE A 79 3.91 4.92 8.65
CA ILE A 79 2.86 3.99 8.24
C ILE A 79 1.54 4.34 8.92
N TYR A 80 0.43 3.95 8.29
CA TYR A 80 -0.91 4.16 8.81
C TYR A 80 -1.64 2.82 8.88
N ILE A 81 -2.23 2.51 10.04
CA ILE A 81 -2.96 1.25 10.24
C ILE A 81 -4.32 1.53 10.85
N ARG A 82 -5.38 1.05 10.21
CA ARG A 82 -6.74 1.15 10.71
C ARG A 82 -7.04 0.04 11.72
N SER A 83 -7.86 0.32 12.73
CA SER A 83 -8.38 -0.69 13.64
C SER A 83 -9.06 -1.84 12.89
N GLY A 84 -8.72 -3.08 13.26
CA GLY A 84 -9.18 -4.30 12.58
C GLY A 84 -8.33 -4.70 11.37
N TYR A 85 -7.24 -3.98 11.08
CA TYR A 85 -6.31 -4.29 9.99
C TYR A 85 -4.89 -4.46 10.52
N SER A 86 -4.06 -5.08 9.70
CA SER A 86 -2.63 -5.26 9.95
C SER A 86 -1.76 -4.57 8.91
N HIS A 87 -0.51 -4.34 9.28
CA HIS A 87 0.58 -3.99 8.38
C HIS A 87 1.63 -5.09 8.39
N ASN A 88 2.08 -5.50 7.20
CA ASN A 88 3.12 -6.51 7.02
C ASN A 88 4.48 -5.83 6.90
N PHE A 89 5.42 -6.32 7.69
CA PHE A 89 6.83 -5.98 7.65
C PHE A 89 7.62 -7.10 6.97
N LEU A 90 8.91 -6.87 6.69
CA LEU A 90 9.76 -7.94 6.15
C LEU A 90 9.84 -9.12 7.12
N GLN A 91 10.18 -10.30 6.58
CA GLN A 91 10.36 -11.53 7.34
C GLN A 91 9.10 -11.96 8.13
N GLU A 92 7.93 -11.72 7.51
CA GLU A 92 6.62 -12.14 7.99
C GLU A 92 6.19 -11.56 9.34
N TYR A 93 6.84 -10.48 9.78
CA TYR A 93 6.37 -9.71 10.94
C TYR A 93 5.09 -8.97 10.56
N GLN A 94 4.10 -8.95 11.46
CA GLN A 94 2.82 -8.31 11.22
C GLN A 94 2.36 -7.57 12.47
N LEU A 95 2.08 -6.28 12.35
CA LEU A 95 1.49 -5.48 13.41
C LEU A 95 0.00 -5.31 13.16
N TYR A 96 -0.82 -5.74 14.09
CA TYR A 96 -2.28 -5.71 14.01
C TYR A 96 -2.87 -4.75 15.05
N ILE A 97 -3.82 -3.92 14.63
CA ILE A 97 -4.57 -3.05 15.53
C ILE A 97 -5.83 -3.78 15.99
N LYS A 98 -5.76 -4.43 17.16
CA LYS A 98 -6.85 -5.26 17.70
C LYS A 98 -8.10 -4.46 18.02
N GLY A 99 -7.92 -3.23 18.51
CA GLY A 99 -9.05 -2.39 18.88
C GLY A 99 -8.62 -1.11 19.56
N THR A 100 -9.61 -0.33 19.99
CA THR A 100 -9.42 0.93 20.69
C THR A 100 -10.40 1.00 21.86
N ASP A 101 -10.10 1.86 22.84
CA ASP A 101 -11.09 2.23 23.85
C ASP A 101 -12.20 3.13 23.29
N THR A 102 -13.21 3.40 24.11
CA THR A 102 -14.42 4.14 23.74
C THR A 102 -14.16 5.58 23.31
N GLU A 103 -13.02 6.15 23.69
CA GLU A 103 -12.65 7.54 23.39
C GLU A 103 -11.64 7.64 22.24
N GLY A 104 -11.22 6.52 21.65
CA GLY A 104 -10.22 6.54 20.58
C GLY A 104 -8.83 6.96 21.04
N LYS A 105 -8.51 6.88 22.35
CA LYS A 105 -7.24 7.38 22.92
C LYS A 105 -6.25 6.28 23.23
N ARG A 106 -6.72 5.07 23.50
CA ARG A 106 -5.88 3.91 23.80
C ARG A 106 -6.13 2.82 22.77
N VAL A 107 -5.06 2.33 22.16
CA VAL A 107 -5.12 1.35 21.10
C VAL A 107 -4.43 0.07 21.55
N TRP A 108 -5.11 -1.07 21.39
CA TRP A 108 -4.49 -2.38 21.59
C TRP A 108 -3.83 -2.83 20.29
N ILE A 109 -2.51 -3.00 20.33
CA ILE A 109 -1.70 -3.48 19.23
C ILE A 109 -1.09 -4.84 19.55
N GLU A 110 -0.93 -5.68 18.53
CA GLU A 110 -0.24 -6.97 18.63
C GLU A 110 0.75 -7.13 17.48
N LEU A 111 1.98 -7.49 17.82
CA LEU A 111 2.98 -7.98 16.88
C LEU A 111 2.91 -9.51 16.84
N SER A 112 2.84 -10.05 15.63
CA SER A 112 2.88 -11.48 15.36
C SER A 112 3.87 -11.79 14.24
N ARG A 113 4.26 -13.06 14.12
CA ARG A 113 4.99 -13.59 12.97
C ARG A 113 4.49 -14.98 12.63
N ASN A 114 4.21 -15.25 11.37
CA ASN A 114 3.64 -16.52 10.91
C ASN A 114 2.40 -16.96 11.72
N GLY A 115 1.53 -16.01 12.07
CA GLY A 115 0.32 -16.26 12.85
C GLY A 115 0.55 -16.52 14.35
N VAL A 116 1.80 -16.48 14.83
CA VAL A 116 2.13 -16.64 16.26
C VAL A 116 2.32 -15.26 16.88
N SER A 117 1.56 -14.96 17.94
CA SER A 117 1.70 -13.71 18.71
C SER A 117 3.04 -13.67 19.43
N LEU A 118 3.74 -12.53 19.33
CA LEU A 118 5.06 -12.31 19.92
C LEU A 118 5.01 -11.33 21.09
N GLN A 119 4.29 -10.22 20.92
CA GLN A 119 4.17 -9.16 21.91
C GLN A 119 2.91 -8.35 21.62
N ASP A 120 2.19 -7.95 22.67
CA ASP A 120 1.09 -7.01 22.56
C ASP A 120 1.21 -5.90 23.61
N SER A 121 0.50 -4.79 23.39
CA SER A 121 0.47 -3.67 24.32
C SER A 121 -0.74 -2.78 24.07
N ILE A 122 -1.12 -2.01 25.09
CA ILE A 122 -2.07 -0.92 24.97
C ILE A 122 -1.26 0.38 24.94
N VAL A 123 -1.36 1.10 23.83
CA VAL A 123 -0.55 2.29 23.53
C VAL A 123 -1.43 3.53 23.35
N THR A 124 -0.82 4.70 23.56
CA THR A 124 -1.42 6.03 23.36
C THR A 124 -0.53 6.86 22.44
N GLU A 125 -0.99 8.03 22.00
CA GLU A 125 -0.12 8.98 21.27
C GLU A 125 1.17 9.27 22.06
N GLY A 126 2.31 9.28 21.37
CA GLY A 126 3.65 9.41 21.95
C GLY A 126 4.24 8.12 22.53
N SER A 127 3.47 7.02 22.58
CA SER A 127 3.99 5.73 23.07
C SER A 127 4.97 5.12 22.07
N GLN A 128 6.07 4.56 22.59
CA GLN A 128 7.01 3.76 21.80
C GLN A 128 6.73 2.26 22.00
N PHE A 129 6.72 1.51 20.90
CA PHE A 129 6.62 0.06 20.88
C PHE A 129 7.90 -0.50 20.29
N VAL A 130 8.67 -1.21 21.10
CA VAL A 130 9.94 -1.84 20.71
C VAL A 130 9.83 -3.34 20.92
N TYR A 131 10.17 -4.10 19.88
CA TYR A 131 10.36 -5.53 19.93
C TYR A 131 11.82 -5.88 19.68
N SER A 132 12.40 -6.58 20.65
CA SER A 132 13.77 -7.08 20.58
C SER A 132 13.79 -8.58 20.85
N TYR A 133 14.69 -9.29 20.18
CA TYR A 133 14.95 -10.70 20.44
C TYR A 133 16.42 -10.88 20.79
N ASN A 134 16.71 -11.50 21.94
CA ASN A 134 18.08 -11.69 22.45
C ASN A 134 18.93 -10.41 22.35
N SER A 135 18.37 -9.29 22.83
CA SER A 135 19.00 -7.96 22.82
C SER A 135 19.24 -7.33 21.45
N THR A 136 18.77 -7.94 20.35
CA THR A 136 18.75 -7.32 19.02
C THR A 136 17.38 -6.69 18.80
N GLU A 137 17.35 -5.36 18.60
CA GLU A 137 16.13 -4.65 18.19
C GLU A 137 15.76 -5.06 16.77
N ILE A 138 14.50 -5.48 16.58
CA ILE A 138 13.97 -5.91 15.28
C ILE A 138 12.95 -4.91 14.77
N LEU A 139 12.11 -4.37 15.65
CA LEU A 139 11.07 -3.43 15.29
C LEU A 139 10.94 -2.34 16.35
N ASN A 140 10.89 -1.09 15.93
CA ASN A 140 10.72 0.07 16.80
C ASN A 140 9.78 1.07 16.12
N LEU A 141 8.71 1.38 16.82
CA LEU A 141 7.58 2.14 16.30
C LEU A 141 7.20 3.20 17.33
N THR A 142 6.96 4.43 16.89
CA THR A 142 6.35 5.46 17.73
C THR A 142 4.94 5.73 17.27
N VAL A 143 3.97 5.70 18.17
CA VAL A 143 2.59 6.13 17.89
C VAL A 143 2.59 7.65 17.79
N ASP A 144 2.50 8.18 16.59
CA ASP A 144 2.55 9.63 16.36
C ASP A 144 1.19 10.27 16.60
N THR A 145 0.14 9.71 15.99
CA THR A 145 -1.21 10.27 16.07
C THR A 145 -2.27 9.18 15.94
N ILE A 146 -3.36 9.30 16.69
CA ILE A 146 -4.53 8.45 16.61
C ILE A 146 -5.71 9.30 16.12
N TYR A 147 -6.10 9.06 14.87
CA TYR A 147 -7.26 9.71 14.27
C TYR A 147 -8.52 8.91 14.60
N GLU A 148 -9.39 9.49 15.42
CA GLU A 148 -10.70 8.93 15.74
C GLU A 148 -11.67 9.12 14.56
N GLY A 149 -12.41 8.06 14.22
CA GLY A 149 -13.44 8.06 13.19
C GLY A 149 -14.68 7.27 13.62
N ALA A 150 -15.74 7.37 12.81
CA ALA A 150 -17.01 6.69 13.09
C ALA A 150 -16.89 5.15 13.13
N ASP A 151 -15.94 4.60 12.38
CA ASP A 151 -15.75 3.16 12.20
C ASP A 151 -14.42 2.68 12.84
N GLY A 152 -14.02 3.29 13.96
CA GLY A 152 -12.80 2.99 14.69
C GLY A 152 -11.70 4.04 14.50
N VAL A 153 -10.44 3.64 14.66
CA VAL A 153 -9.29 4.56 14.62
C VAL A 153 -8.38 4.29 13.43
N LEU A 154 -7.73 5.33 12.93
CA LEU A 154 -6.56 5.25 12.07
C LEU A 154 -5.34 5.69 12.88
N VAL A 155 -4.36 4.80 13.03
CA VAL A 155 -3.15 5.06 13.82
C VAL A 155 -2.00 5.35 12.88
N LYS A 156 -1.37 6.51 13.04
CA LYS A 156 -0.11 6.84 12.38
C LYS A 156 1.04 6.42 13.28
N PHE A 157 1.97 5.65 12.73
CA PHE A 157 3.25 5.37 13.36
C PHE A 157 4.35 6.14 12.63
N SER A 158 5.14 6.89 13.39
CA SER A 158 6.27 7.67 12.87
C SER A 158 7.17 8.10 14.03
N PRO A 159 8.49 7.84 13.99
CA PRO A 159 9.19 7.05 12.99
C PRO A 159 8.97 5.55 13.15
N VAL A 160 9.16 4.81 12.06
CA VAL A 160 9.21 3.34 12.01
C VAL A 160 10.61 2.87 11.65
N TYR A 161 11.16 1.97 12.45
CA TYR A 161 12.43 1.29 12.18
C TYR A 161 12.22 -0.22 12.17
N GLN A 162 12.73 -0.87 11.13
CA GLN A 162 12.84 -2.32 11.06
C GLN A 162 14.28 -2.71 10.78
N TYR A 163 14.78 -3.68 11.54
CA TYR A 163 16.07 -4.34 11.29
C TYR A 163 15.82 -5.80 10.93
N LEU A 164 16.60 -6.35 9.99
CA LEU A 164 16.50 -7.77 9.64
C LEU A 164 16.90 -8.64 10.83
N ASP A 165 16.03 -9.59 11.19
CA ASP A 165 16.35 -10.66 12.12
C ASP A 165 17.38 -11.59 11.47
N PRO A 166 18.63 -11.67 11.98
CA PRO A 166 19.70 -12.46 11.36
C PRO A 166 19.45 -13.97 11.39
N ARG A 167 18.46 -14.43 12.16
CA ARG A 167 18.10 -15.85 12.29
C ARG A 167 17.11 -16.31 11.22
N LEU A 168 16.52 -15.36 10.49
CA LEU A 168 15.55 -15.64 9.44
C LEU A 168 16.23 -15.54 8.08
N PRO A 169 15.71 -16.25 7.06
CA PRO A 169 16.18 -16.08 5.69
C PRO A 169 16.15 -14.61 5.30
N VAL A 170 17.21 -14.16 4.62
CA VAL A 170 17.21 -12.84 4.00
C VAL A 170 16.10 -12.83 2.96
N PRO A 171 15.20 -11.83 2.97
CA PRO A 171 14.16 -11.70 1.94
C PRO A 171 14.80 -11.74 0.55
N GLN A 172 14.35 -12.66 -0.29
CA GLN A 172 14.82 -12.71 -1.67
C GLN A 172 14.21 -11.53 -2.41
N THR A 173 15.05 -10.63 -2.90
CA THR A 173 14.62 -9.64 -3.88
C THR A 173 14.15 -10.40 -5.13
N PRO A 174 13.06 -9.99 -5.80
CA PRO A 174 12.72 -10.55 -7.10
C PRO A 174 13.93 -10.42 -8.01
N THR A 175 14.57 -11.55 -8.31
CA THR A 175 15.64 -11.61 -9.29
C THR A 175 14.97 -11.40 -10.63
N GLU A 176 15.13 -10.22 -11.24
CA GLU A 176 14.89 -10.12 -12.68
C GLU A 176 15.91 -11.03 -13.36
N SER A 177 15.44 -12.17 -13.87
CA SER A 177 16.23 -13.05 -14.70
C SER A 177 16.54 -12.33 -15.99
N PHE A 178 17.79 -11.87 -16.15
CA PHE A 178 18.32 -11.59 -17.47
C PHE A 178 18.56 -12.94 -18.15
N ASP A 179 17.56 -13.40 -18.90
CA ASP A 179 17.66 -14.59 -19.74
C ASP A 179 18.73 -14.37 -20.81
N ASN A 180 19.92 -14.93 -20.59
CA ASN A 180 20.93 -15.05 -21.63
C ASN A 180 20.50 -16.18 -22.56
N ALA A 181 19.91 -15.79 -23.69
CA ALA A 181 19.59 -16.67 -24.80
C ALA A 181 20.85 -17.36 -25.36
N SER A 182 20.92 -18.68 -25.16
CA SER A 182 21.71 -19.58 -26.00
C SER A 182 20.75 -20.54 -26.68
N ASN A 183 20.44 -20.18 -27.92
CA ASN A 183 19.77 -20.93 -28.99
C ASN A 183 20.27 -22.38 -28.99
N ASN A 184 19.44 -23.43 -29.17
CA ASN A 184 18.96 -23.84 -30.50
C ASN A 184 17.98 -25.07 -30.50
N THR A 185 16.95 -24.99 -31.37
CA THR A 185 16.28 -26.09 -32.15
C THR A 185 15.43 -27.11 -31.36
N SER A 186 14.13 -27.39 -31.56
CA SER A 186 13.07 -27.03 -32.50
C SER A 186 11.71 -27.48 -31.91
N SER A 187 10.65 -26.69 -32.06
CA SER A 187 9.35 -27.12 -32.63
C SER A 187 8.32 -25.99 -32.48
N SER A 188 7.70 -25.68 -33.60
CA SER A 188 6.76 -24.61 -33.87
C SER A 188 5.40 -24.77 -33.19
N ALA A 189 4.89 -23.71 -32.58
CA ALA A 189 3.56 -23.14 -32.82
C ALA A 189 3.48 -21.80 -32.10
N ALA A 190 3.17 -20.73 -32.84
CA ALA A 190 3.05 -19.36 -32.33
C ALA A 190 1.88 -19.23 -31.35
N PRO A 191 1.99 -18.45 -30.25
CA PRO A 191 0.83 -17.97 -29.55
C PRO A 191 0.46 -16.58 -30.07
N GLU A 192 -0.77 -16.54 -30.58
CA GLU A 192 -1.56 -15.37 -30.90
C GLU A 192 -1.65 -14.43 -29.67
N LEU A 193 -1.52 -13.13 -29.94
CA LEU A 193 -1.52 -12.07 -28.93
C LEU A 193 -2.95 -11.85 -28.41
N GLU A 194 -3.34 -12.62 -27.40
CA GLU A 194 -4.59 -12.44 -26.67
C GLU A 194 -4.30 -11.66 -25.38
N THR A 195 -4.43 -10.33 -25.44
CA THR A 195 -4.39 -9.48 -24.25
C THR A 195 -5.72 -9.58 -23.51
N HIS A 196 -5.89 -10.63 -22.70
CA HIS A 196 -7.04 -10.74 -21.81
C HIS A 196 -6.66 -10.18 -20.43
N ALA A 197 -7.01 -8.91 -20.18
CA ALA A 197 -7.01 -8.37 -18.84
C ALA A 197 -8.16 -9.03 -18.07
N GLU A 198 -7.87 -10.00 -17.19
CA GLU A 198 -8.86 -10.55 -16.29
C GLU A 198 -9.48 -9.42 -15.45
N GLY A 199 -10.78 -9.18 -15.66
CA GLY A 199 -11.56 -8.15 -14.96
C GLY A 199 -12.07 -7.00 -15.83
N PHE A 200 -11.65 -6.88 -17.09
CA PHE A 200 -12.17 -5.85 -18.01
C PHE A 200 -13.05 -6.47 -19.10
N ASP A 201 -14.36 -6.51 -18.84
CA ASP A 201 -15.34 -6.99 -19.82
C ASP A 201 -15.60 -5.90 -20.90
N MET A 202 -14.76 -5.90 -21.94
CA MET A 202 -14.80 -4.97 -23.08
C MET A 202 -16.21 -4.79 -23.69
N PRO A 203 -17.02 -5.85 -23.95
CA PRO A 203 -18.36 -5.66 -24.48
C PRO A 203 -19.31 -4.94 -23.50
N LEU A 204 -19.17 -5.15 -22.17
CA LEU A 204 -19.98 -4.46 -21.17
C LEU A 204 -19.63 -2.97 -21.08
N PHE A 205 -18.35 -2.63 -21.20
CA PHE A 205 -17.87 -1.25 -21.29
C PHE A 205 -18.44 -0.52 -22.53
N LEU A 206 -18.37 -1.16 -23.71
CA LEU A 206 -18.90 -0.60 -24.95
C LEU A 206 -20.42 -0.41 -24.92
N LEU A 207 -21.16 -1.34 -24.29
CA LEU A 207 -22.60 -1.20 -24.05
C LEU A 207 -22.92 0.01 -23.16
N GLY A 208 -22.13 0.23 -22.11
CA GLY A 208 -22.26 1.40 -21.24
C GLY A 208 -22.07 2.73 -21.99
N LEU A 209 -21.05 2.82 -22.85
CA LEU A 209 -20.80 4.00 -23.68
C LEU A 209 -21.94 4.26 -24.68
N GLY A 210 -22.47 3.20 -25.32
CA GLY A 210 -23.59 3.29 -26.25
C GLY A 210 -24.88 3.81 -25.60
N ALA A 211 -25.19 3.37 -24.37
CA ALA A 211 -26.36 3.85 -23.64
C ALA A 211 -26.30 5.35 -23.33
N VAL A 212 -25.12 5.88 -22.97
CA VAL A 212 -24.92 7.31 -22.71
C VAL A 212 -25.13 8.16 -23.98
N LEU A 213 -24.66 7.69 -25.14
CA LEU A 213 -24.87 8.37 -26.42
C LEU A 213 -26.34 8.39 -26.84
N LEU A 214 -27.10 7.32 -26.58
CA LEU A 214 -28.53 7.26 -26.86
C LEU A 214 -29.34 8.21 -25.98
N VAL A 215 -29.02 8.28 -24.68
CA VAL A 215 -29.72 9.18 -23.74
C VAL A 215 -29.44 10.65 -24.08
N THR A 216 -28.20 11.00 -24.42
CA THR A 216 -27.84 12.38 -24.79
C THR A 216 -28.39 12.78 -26.17
N GLY A 217 -28.45 11.84 -27.13
CA GLY A 217 -29.04 12.07 -28.46
C GLY A 217 -30.55 12.32 -28.43
N PHE A 218 -31.30 11.68 -27.51
CA PHE A 218 -32.76 11.84 -27.42
C PHE A 218 -33.20 13.24 -26.92
N PHE A 219 -32.38 13.92 -26.12
CA PHE A 219 -32.68 15.27 -25.63
C PHE A 219 -32.30 16.38 -26.62
N ALA A 220 -31.48 16.09 -27.64
CA ALA A 220 -31.11 17.06 -28.67
C ALA A 220 -32.19 17.24 -29.77
N GLY A 221 -33.18 16.36 -29.84
CA GLY A 221 -34.13 16.28 -30.97
C GLY A 221 -35.46 17.03 -30.83
N LYS A 222 -35.75 17.71 -29.72
CA LYS A 222 -37.06 18.35 -29.50
C LYS A 222 -37.01 19.88 -29.59
N GLY A 223 -36.52 20.37 -30.74
CA GLY A 223 -36.53 21.77 -31.11
C GLY A 223 -37.27 22.00 -32.44
N LYS A 224 -38.44 22.65 -32.35
CA LYS A 224 -39.26 23.24 -33.43
C LYS A 224 -40.10 22.31 -34.31
N LYS A 225 -41.42 22.47 -34.22
CA LYS A 225 -42.24 22.88 -35.37
C LYS A 225 -43.27 23.94 -34.93
N LYS A 226 -43.57 24.82 -35.89
CA LYS A 226 -44.34 26.07 -35.87
C LYS A 226 -45.63 26.06 -35.07
#